data_AF-A0A411DNI4-F1
#
_entry.id   AF-A0A411DNI4-F1
#
_cell.length_a   1.000
_cell.length_b   1.000
_cell.length_c   1.000
_cell.angle_alpha   90.00
_cell.angle_beta   90.00
_cell.angle_gamma   90.00
#
_symmetry.space_group_name_H-M   'P 1'
#
loop_
_entity.id
_entity.type
_entity.pdbx_description
1 polymer ?
#
loop_
_entity_poly.entity_id
_entity_poly.type
_entity_poly.pdbx_seq_one_letter_code
_entity_poly.pdbx_strand_id
1 'polypeptide(L)'
;MKTLINDSIEDLEAALKNSSDLQEKFRINPVEAIKNVEIRSPKDTDYWIYRIIVLMLGLAVIAIIAGLILIAYWNDGSSKDNQLVTIFATISSGAIGALAGLLSPTPRK
;
A
#
# COMPACT_ATOMS: atom_id res chain seq x y z
N MET A 1 -7.98 3.58 -24.29
CA MET A 1 -8.38 3.53 -22.86
C MET A 1 -8.52 2.07 -22.47
N LYS A 2 -7.85 1.61 -21.42
CA LYS A 2 -7.92 0.21 -20.95
C LYS A 2 -8.93 0.14 -19.81
N THR A 3 -9.96 -0.69 -19.96
CA THR A 3 -11.02 -0.90 -18.98
C THR A 3 -10.53 -1.79 -17.84
N LEU A 4 -10.72 -1.32 -16.61
CA LEU A 4 -10.41 -2.02 -15.37
C LEU A 4 -11.52 -3.04 -15.11
N ILE A 5 -11.21 -4.27 -14.73
CA ILE A 5 -12.21 -5.28 -14.33
C ILE A 5 -11.96 -5.63 -12.87
N ASN A 6 -12.83 -5.12 -12.01
CA ASN A 6 -12.79 -5.24 -10.57
C ASN A 6 -13.92 -6.17 -10.12
N ASP A 7 -13.80 -7.47 -10.45
CA ASP A 7 -14.69 -8.57 -10.01
C ASP A 7 -16.23 -8.37 -10.19
N SER A 8 -16.65 -7.32 -10.89
CA SER A 8 -18.05 -6.95 -11.09
C SER A 8 -18.44 -7.12 -12.56
N ILE A 9 -19.64 -7.69 -12.76
CA ILE A 9 -20.26 -7.86 -14.08
C ILE A 9 -20.35 -6.53 -14.86
N GLU A 10 -20.43 -5.40 -14.17
CA GLU A 10 -20.46 -4.05 -14.74
C GLU A 10 -19.18 -3.68 -15.50
N ASP A 11 -18.01 -4.10 -15.01
CA ASP A 11 -16.74 -3.82 -15.69
C ASP A 11 -16.54 -4.71 -16.92
N LEU A 12 -17.04 -5.94 -16.85
CA LEU A 12 -17.09 -6.84 -18.00
C LEU A 12 -18.03 -6.30 -19.07
N GLU A 13 -19.17 -5.73 -18.68
CA GLU A 13 -20.09 -5.06 -19.59
C GLU A 13 -19.43 -3.84 -20.26
N ALA A 14 -18.69 -3.02 -19.50
CA ALA A 14 -17.97 -1.87 -20.03
C ALA A 14 -16.84 -2.28 -21.00
N ALA A 15 -16.10 -3.35 -20.69
CA ALA A 15 -15.07 -3.90 -21.55
C ALA A 15 -15.64 -4.51 -22.84
N LEU A 16 -16.78 -5.20 -22.76
CA LEU A 16 -17.49 -5.74 -23.92
C LEU A 16 -18.04 -4.62 -24.81
N LYS A 17 -18.61 -3.54 -24.25
CA LYS A 17 -19.12 -2.41 -25.05
C LYS A 17 -18.01 -1.66 -25.81
N ASN A 18 -16.81 -1.57 -25.25
CA ASN A 18 -15.71 -0.80 -25.82
C ASN A 18 -14.81 -1.59 -26.80
N SER A 19 -14.96 -2.91 -26.92
CA SER A 19 -14.05 -3.72 -27.73
C SER A 19 -14.80 -4.74 -28.60
N SER A 20 -14.82 -4.50 -29.92
CA SER A 20 -15.45 -5.40 -30.90
C SER A 20 -14.79 -6.80 -30.94
N ASP A 21 -13.47 -6.87 -30.79
CA ASP A 21 -12.70 -8.13 -30.74
C ASP A 21 -13.09 -9.00 -29.52
N LEU A 22 -13.34 -8.37 -28.35
CA LEU A 22 -13.83 -9.07 -27.16
C LEU A 22 -15.27 -9.54 -27.35
N GLN A 23 -16.14 -8.78 -28.02
CA GLN A 23 -17.50 -9.23 -28.33
C GLN A 23 -17.52 -10.45 -29.23
N GLU A 24 -16.67 -10.48 -30.26
CA GLU A 24 -16.60 -11.60 -31.19
C GLU A 24 -16.07 -12.86 -30.49
N LYS A 25 -14.99 -12.74 -29.71
CA LYS A 25 -14.44 -13.84 -28.92
C LYS A 25 -15.41 -14.33 -27.85
N PHE A 26 -16.17 -13.44 -27.22
CA PHE A 26 -17.19 -13.79 -26.24
C PHE A 26 -18.40 -14.49 -26.87
N ARG A 27 -18.78 -14.14 -28.11
CA ARG A 27 -19.84 -14.82 -28.87
C ARG A 27 -19.45 -16.23 -29.31
N ILE A 28 -18.17 -16.44 -29.67
CA ILE A 28 -17.66 -17.73 -30.13
C ILE A 28 -17.47 -18.68 -28.94
N ASN A 29 -16.83 -18.22 -27.86
CA ASN A 29 -16.61 -19.04 -26.67
C ASN A 29 -16.49 -18.18 -25.40
N PRO A 30 -17.60 -17.97 -24.66
CA PRO A 30 -17.61 -17.03 -23.54
C PRO A 30 -16.70 -17.46 -22.37
N VAL A 31 -16.54 -18.77 -22.15
CA VAL A 31 -15.71 -19.30 -21.05
C VAL A 31 -14.22 -19.06 -21.31
N GLU A 32 -13.79 -19.22 -22.55
CA GLU A 32 -12.39 -19.01 -22.94
C GLU A 32 -12.04 -17.52 -23.05
N ALA A 33 -13.00 -16.69 -23.48
CA ALA A 33 -12.85 -15.25 -23.48
C ALA A 33 -12.59 -14.70 -22.07
N ILE A 34 -13.36 -15.15 -21.06
CA ILE A 34 -13.18 -14.73 -19.66
C ILE A 34 -11.87 -15.27 -19.07
N LYS A 35 -11.45 -16.49 -19.43
CA LYS A 35 -10.20 -17.08 -18.94
C LYS A 35 -8.95 -16.32 -19.38
N ASN A 36 -9.01 -15.65 -20.52
CA ASN A 36 -7.92 -14.79 -21.04
C ASN A 36 -8.04 -13.33 -20.61
N VAL A 37 -9.07 -12.96 -19.84
CA VAL A 37 -9.12 -11.66 -19.17
C VAL A 37 -8.17 -11.73 -17.99
N GLU A 38 -6.95 -11.26 -18.23
CA GLU A 38 -5.92 -11.09 -17.22
C GLU A 38 -6.43 -10.09 -16.17
N ILE A 39 -6.86 -10.59 -15.01
CA ILE A 39 -7.25 -9.79 -13.85
C ILE A 39 -5.99 -9.06 -13.37
N ARG A 40 -5.74 -7.87 -13.92
CA ARG A 40 -4.68 -7.00 -13.44
C ARG A 40 -5.12 -6.45 -12.09
N SER A 41 -4.64 -7.10 -11.03
CA SER A 41 -4.80 -6.63 -9.66
C SER A 41 -4.45 -5.14 -9.59
N PRO A 42 -5.28 -4.31 -8.93
CA PRO A 42 -5.02 -2.87 -8.77
C PRO A 42 -3.69 -2.55 -8.04
N LYS A 43 -3.02 -3.58 -7.49
CA LYS A 43 -1.64 -3.51 -6.98
C LYS A 43 -0.62 -3.05 -8.02
N ASP A 44 -0.86 -3.23 -9.31
CA ASP A 44 0.08 -2.83 -10.37
C ASP A 44 -0.10 -1.39 -10.87
N THR A 45 -1.12 -0.66 -10.40
CA THR A 45 -1.53 0.61 -11.02
C THR A 45 -0.95 1.86 -10.36
N ASP A 46 -0.23 1.78 -9.23
CA ASP A 46 0.25 3.03 -8.63
C ASP A 46 1.60 2.97 -7.92
N TYR A 47 2.65 2.84 -8.74
CA TYR A 47 4.03 3.10 -8.32
C TYR A 47 4.19 4.46 -7.63
N TRP A 48 3.33 5.43 -7.94
CA TRP A 48 3.40 6.78 -7.37
C TRP A 48 2.93 6.80 -5.92
N ILE A 49 1.84 6.09 -5.60
CA ILE A 49 1.39 5.85 -4.23
C ILE A 49 2.47 5.14 -3.41
N TYR A 50 3.07 4.08 -3.97
CA TYR A 50 4.13 3.35 -3.27
C TYR A 50 5.31 4.28 -2.97
N ARG A 51 5.70 5.10 -3.94
CA ARG A 51 6.82 6.05 -3.80
C ARG A 51 6.53 7.09 -2.73
N ILE A 52 5.32 7.66 -2.68
CA ILE A 52 4.95 8.66 -1.66
C ILE A 52 4.98 8.07 -0.27
N ILE A 53 4.42 6.87 -0.09
CA ILE A 53 4.39 6.21 1.22
C ILE A 53 5.82 5.96 1.70
N VAL A 54 6.69 5.41 0.84
CA VAL A 54 8.10 5.15 1.19
C VAL A 54 8.85 6.45 1.47
N LEU A 55 8.61 7.52 0.72
CA LEU A 55 9.29 8.81 0.88
C LEU A 55 8.85 9.50 2.18
N MET A 56 7.56 9.47 2.52
CA MET A 56 7.03 10.00 3.77
C MET A 56 7.52 9.20 4.98
N LEU A 57 7.58 7.86 4.86
CA LEU A 57 8.09 7.01 5.92
C LEU A 57 9.59 7.25 6.15
N GLY A 58 10.37 7.37 5.08
CA GLY A 58 11.80 7.70 5.14
C GLY A 58 12.04 9.07 5.77
N LEU A 59 11.28 10.09 5.37
CA LEU A 59 11.34 11.43 5.97
C LEU A 59 11.01 11.42 7.46
N ALA A 60 9.98 10.67 7.87
CA ALA A 60 9.62 10.56 9.28
C ALA A 60 10.76 9.97 10.12
N VAL A 61 11.40 8.89 9.63
CA VAL A 61 12.56 8.27 10.32
C VAL A 61 13.73 9.25 10.40
N ILE A 62 14.06 9.94 9.31
CA ILE A 62 15.14 10.93 9.28
C ILE A 62 14.84 12.08 10.25
N ALA A 63 13.60 12.58 10.29
CA ALA A 63 13.19 13.64 11.20
C ALA A 63 13.31 13.23 12.67
N ILE A 64 12.96 11.98 13.01
CA ILE A 64 13.13 11.43 14.35
C ILE A 64 14.62 11.39 14.72
N ILE A 65 15.49 10.86 13.84
CA ILE A 65 16.94 10.79 14.08
C ILE A 65 17.53 12.20 14.26
N ALA A 66 17.17 13.13 13.37
CA ALA A 66 17.66 14.51 13.44
C ALA A 66 17.19 15.23 14.73
N GLY A 67 15.92 15.04 15.11
CA GLY A 67 15.38 15.57 16.37
C GLY A 67 16.10 15.00 17.60
N LEU A 68 16.41 13.71 17.59
CA LEU A 68 17.17 13.07 18.67
C LEU A 68 18.60 13.62 18.77
N ILE A 69 19.29 13.80 17.64
CA ILE A 69 20.63 14.40 17.60
C ILE A 69 20.60 15.84 18.13
N LEU A 70 19.60 16.63 17.73
CA LEU A 70 19.44 18.01 18.18
C LEU A 70 19.20 18.06 19.70
N ILE A 71 18.33 17.20 20.23
CA ILE A 71 18.06 17.12 21.66
C ILE A 71 19.31 16.68 22.44
N ALA A 72 20.06 15.70 21.92
CA ALA A 72 21.30 15.23 22.54
C ALA A 72 22.40 16.30 22.55
N TYR A 73 22.51 17.09 21.47
CA TYR A 73 23.51 18.16 21.38
C TYR A 73 23.16 19.37 22.26
N TRP A 74 21.87 19.73 22.35
CA TRP A 74 21.46 20.88 23.18
C TRP A 74 21.44 20.59 24.67
N ASN A 75 21.37 19.31 25.04
CA ASN A 75 21.24 18.89 26.42
C ASN A 75 22.59 18.38 26.92
N ASP A 76 23.42 19.33 27.38
CA ASP A 76 24.82 19.22 27.79
C ASP A 76 25.02 18.19 28.93
N GLY A 77 25.01 16.90 28.60
CA GLY A 77 25.34 15.78 29.49
C GLY A 77 24.37 15.48 30.64
N SER A 78 23.32 16.28 30.86
CA SER A 78 22.47 16.13 32.04
C SER A 78 21.18 15.34 31.78
N SER A 79 21.23 14.05 32.12
CA SER A 79 20.12 13.26 32.67
C SER A 79 18.80 13.16 31.89
N LYS A 80 18.81 13.17 30.55
CA LYS A 80 17.61 12.93 29.71
C LYS A 80 17.60 11.59 28.96
N ASP A 81 18.59 10.73 29.19
CA ASP A 81 18.67 9.41 28.53
C ASP A 81 17.39 8.60 28.71
N ASN A 82 16.76 8.67 29.89
CA ASN A 82 15.53 7.93 30.16
C ASN A 82 14.34 8.43 29.33
N GLN A 83 14.28 9.73 29.01
CA GLN A 83 13.23 10.30 28.16
C GLN A 83 13.43 9.92 26.69
N LEU A 84 14.69 9.90 26.21
CA LEU A 84 15.03 9.45 24.86
C LEU A 84 14.68 7.97 24.67
N VAL A 85 15.04 7.12 25.64
CA VAL A 85 14.69 5.69 25.66
C VAL A 85 13.17 5.51 25.66
N THR A 86 12.44 6.31 26.45
CA THR A 86 10.96 6.25 26.49
C THR A 86 10.35 6.61 25.14
N ILE A 87 10.78 7.71 24.51
CA ILE A 87 10.29 8.13 23.18
C ILE A 87 10.57 7.03 22.14
N PHE A 88 11.78 6.47 22.17
CA PHE A 88 12.17 5.39 21.25
C PHE A 88 11.34 4.12 21.45
N ALA A 89 11.09 3.74 22.71
CA ALA A 89 10.26 2.59 23.07
C ALA A 89 8.80 2.80 22.63
N THR A 90 8.25 4.00 22.81
CA THR A 90 6.88 4.34 22.38
C THR A 90 6.71 4.25 20.87
N ILE A 91 7.65 4.82 20.10
CA ILE A 91 7.60 4.77 18.62
C ILE A 91 7.79 3.33 18.12
N SER A 92 8.76 2.60 18.69
CA SER A 92 9.02 1.21 18.32
C SER A 92 7.82 0.30 18.60
N SER A 93 7.17 0.49 19.76
CA SER A 93 5.94 -0.24 20.11
C SER A 93 4.79 0.07 19.13
N GLY A 94 4.60 1.35 18.77
CA GLY A 94 3.62 1.76 17.78
C GLY A 94 3.87 1.14 16.39
N ALA A 95 5.13 1.09 15.95
CA ALA A 95 5.52 0.46 14.68
C ALA A 95 5.27 -1.06 14.67
N ILE A 96 5.60 -1.75 15.77
CA ILE A 96 5.30 -3.19 15.94
C ILE A 96 3.79 -3.43 15.91
N GLY A 97 2.99 -2.58 16.59
CA GLY A 97 1.53 -2.66 16.58
C GLY A 97 0.93 -2.48 15.18
N ALA A 98 1.46 -1.54 14.40
CA ALA A 98 1.04 -1.33 13.01
C ALA A 98 1.38 -2.54 12.11
N LEU A 99 2.56 -3.13 12.27
CA LEU A 99 2.95 -4.36 11.56
C LEU A 99 2.07 -5.54 11.96
N ALA A 100 1.76 -5.70 13.25
CA ALA A 100 0.85 -6.72 13.73
C ALA A 100 -0.57 -6.54 13.15
N GLY A 101 -1.04 -5.29 13.02
CA GLY A 101 -2.30 -4.97 12.34
C GLY A 101 -2.29 -5.35 10.86
N LEU A 102 -1.21 -5.05 10.14
CA LEU A 102 -1.04 -5.40 8.72
C LEU A 102 -0.97 -6.92 8.49
N LEU A 103 -0.31 -7.64 9.41
CA LEU A 103 -0.16 -9.09 9.36
C LEU A 103 -1.35 -9.84 9.97
N SER A 104 -2.33 -9.12 10.53
CA SER A 104 -3.52 -9.73 11.10
C SER A 104 -4.33 -10.39 9.99
N PRO A 105 -4.67 -11.69 10.12
CA PRO A 105 -5.43 -12.41 9.11
C PRO A 105 -6.78 -11.71 8.89
N THR A 106 -7.11 -11.43 7.64
CA THR A 106 -8.42 -10.87 7.29
C THR A 106 -9.50 -11.86 7.73
N PRO A 107 -10.53 -11.44 8.50
CA PRO A 107 -11.56 -12.35 8.96
C PRO A 107 -12.23 -13.03 7.77
N ARG A 108 -12.09 -14.36 7.71
CA ARG A 108 -12.74 -15.21 6.71
C ARG A 108 -14.20 -15.36 7.14
N LYS A 109 -15.13 -14.85 6.33
CA LYS A 109 -16.56 -15.15 6.48
C LYS A 109 -16.82 -16.61 6.13
#